data_AF-A0A5E4N3Q5-F1
#
_entry.id   AF-A0A5E4N3Q5-F1
#
_cell.length_a   1.000
_cell.length_b   1.000
_cell.length_c   1.000
_cell.angle_alpha   90.00
_cell.angle_beta   90.00
_cell.angle_gamma   90.00
#
_symmetry.space_group_name_H-M   'P 1'
#
loop_
_entity.id
_entity.type
_entity.pdbx_description
1 polymer ?
#
loop_
_entity_poly.entity_id
_entity_poly.type
_entity_poly.pdbx_seq_one_letter_code
_entity_poly.pdbx_strand_id
1 'polypeptide(L)'
;MKLDSVHRRIAKHKVCAYKSVSYAAVAVVAGMPPIRLKANERVEIYGGLDREEARRNLVGNWQWSWSADVKRRWTHRLIPNVEAWISRKHDDVGHRLCQVLTGHGSFDGYLYKWKRKSTGECQICGTTPDTAEHAVYECDAWHAARCEANVYLGATLTVENTVAMMLSNKKNWRRINGLVEKIMATREEVERTKERDPFQDLAAQL
;
A
#
# COMPACT_ATOMS: atom_id res chain seq x y z
N MET A 1 22.99 -9.05 -8.28
CA MET A 1 22.56 -7.67 -7.97
C MET A 1 22.13 -6.83 -9.19
N LYS A 2 21.58 -7.43 -10.27
CA LYS A 2 20.92 -6.70 -11.39
C LYS A 2 19.45 -7.13 -11.56
N LEU A 3 19.17 -8.42 -11.39
CA LEU A 3 17.83 -9.02 -11.48
C LEU A 3 16.81 -8.42 -10.50
N ASP A 4 17.17 -8.24 -9.23
CA ASP A 4 16.27 -7.66 -8.22
C ASP A 4 15.85 -6.23 -8.58
N SER A 5 16.75 -5.45 -9.21
CA SER A 5 16.46 -4.09 -9.66
C SER A 5 15.47 -4.07 -10.82
N VAL A 6 15.65 -4.96 -11.80
CA VAL A 6 14.73 -5.11 -12.95
C VAL A 6 13.36 -5.61 -12.47
N HIS A 7 13.34 -6.66 -11.65
CA HIS A 7 12.09 -7.21 -11.11
C HIS A 7 11.33 -6.17 -10.25
N ARG A 8 12.05 -5.36 -9.45
CA ARG A 8 11.45 -4.23 -8.72
C ARG A 8 10.80 -3.22 -9.67
N ARG A 9 11.39 -2.92 -10.84
CA ARG A 9 10.79 -1.99 -11.82
C ARG A 9 9.49 -2.56 -12.39
N ILE A 10 9.47 -3.84 -12.74
CA ILE A 10 8.27 -4.52 -13.24
C ILE A 10 7.17 -4.52 -12.17
N ALA A 11 7.51 -4.90 -10.94
CA ALA A 11 6.55 -4.91 -9.83
C ALA A 11 5.98 -3.51 -9.55
N LYS A 12 6.82 -2.46 -9.59
CA LYS A 12 6.36 -1.08 -9.46
C LYS A 12 5.41 -0.67 -10.58
N HIS A 13 5.71 -1.06 -11.82
CA HIS A 13 4.86 -0.72 -12.95
C HIS A 13 3.47 -1.36 -12.82
N LYS A 14 3.40 -2.63 -12.40
CA LYS A 14 2.13 -3.35 -12.20
C LYS A 14 1.16 -2.62 -11.27
N VAL A 15 1.66 -1.98 -10.22
CA VAL A 15 0.83 -1.31 -9.19
C VAL A 15 1.01 0.21 -9.17
N CYS A 16 1.66 0.77 -10.19
CA CYS A 16 1.99 2.19 -10.29
C CYS A 16 2.69 2.76 -9.04
N ALA A 17 3.56 1.98 -8.38
CA ALA A 17 4.20 2.38 -7.13
C ALA A 17 5.23 3.52 -7.31
N TYR A 18 5.38 4.34 -6.26
CA TYR A 18 6.43 5.36 -6.20
C TYR A 18 7.84 4.78 -6.34
N LYS A 19 8.76 5.57 -6.90
CA LYS A 19 10.17 5.19 -7.09
C LYS A 19 10.89 4.87 -5.76
N SER A 20 10.45 5.44 -4.65
CA SER A 20 11.00 5.19 -3.30
C SER A 20 10.61 3.84 -2.72
N VAL A 21 9.49 3.23 -3.14
CA VAL A 21 8.99 1.98 -2.55
C VAL A 21 10.01 0.85 -2.65
N SER A 22 10.33 0.23 -1.51
CA SER A 22 11.32 -0.84 -1.42
C SER A 22 10.92 -2.10 -2.21
N TYR A 23 11.90 -2.93 -2.58
CA TYR A 23 11.64 -4.15 -3.35
C TYR A 23 10.74 -5.14 -2.59
N ALA A 24 11.01 -5.37 -1.31
CA ALA A 24 10.22 -6.28 -0.48
C ALA A 24 8.73 -5.86 -0.41
N ALA A 25 8.45 -4.58 -0.13
CA ALA A 25 7.08 -4.07 -0.09
C ALA A 25 6.38 -4.19 -1.44
N VAL A 26 7.01 -3.72 -2.53
CA VAL A 26 6.35 -3.72 -3.84
C VAL A 26 6.13 -5.13 -4.38
N ALA A 27 7.02 -6.08 -4.08
CA ALA A 27 6.84 -7.49 -4.45
C ALA A 27 5.57 -8.07 -3.80
N VAL A 28 5.36 -7.80 -2.50
CA VAL A 28 4.14 -8.23 -1.77
C VAL A 28 2.92 -7.54 -2.34
N VAL A 29 2.91 -6.20 -2.44
CA VAL A 29 1.76 -5.44 -2.95
C VAL A 29 1.37 -5.86 -4.37
N ALA A 30 2.35 -6.03 -5.26
CA ALA A 30 2.13 -6.51 -6.63
C ALA A 30 1.72 -7.99 -6.73
N GLY A 31 1.83 -8.76 -5.63
CA GLY A 31 1.63 -10.21 -5.64
C GLY A 31 2.64 -10.94 -6.52
N MET A 32 3.86 -10.41 -6.60
CA MET A 32 4.93 -10.92 -7.44
C MET A 32 6.03 -11.50 -6.55
N PRO A 33 6.15 -12.84 -6.43
CA PRO A 33 7.20 -13.44 -5.63
C PRO A 33 8.58 -12.95 -6.05
N PRO A 34 9.50 -12.67 -5.10
CA PRO A 34 10.85 -12.27 -5.40
C PRO A 34 11.52 -13.19 -6.43
N ILE A 35 12.18 -12.60 -7.42
CA ILE A 35 12.73 -13.34 -8.57
C ILE A 35 13.66 -14.50 -8.19
N ARG A 36 14.41 -14.36 -7.09
CA ARG A 36 15.27 -15.43 -6.58
C ARG A 36 14.47 -16.62 -6.08
N LEU A 37 13.36 -16.38 -5.37
CA LEU A 37 12.50 -17.47 -4.90
C LEU A 37 11.84 -18.18 -6.09
N LYS A 38 11.44 -17.44 -7.14
CA LYS A 38 10.99 -18.05 -8.41
C LYS A 38 12.07 -18.87 -9.12
N ALA A 39 13.32 -18.42 -9.09
CA ALA A 39 14.42 -19.18 -9.65
C ALA A 39 14.63 -20.49 -8.88
N ASN A 40 14.60 -20.44 -7.55
CA ASN A 40 14.73 -21.62 -6.69
C ASN A 40 13.59 -22.63 -6.92
N GLU A 41 12.33 -22.16 -6.99
CA GLU A 41 11.17 -23.00 -7.32
C GLU A 41 11.39 -23.77 -8.64
N ARG A 42 11.95 -23.12 -9.67
CA ARG A 42 12.27 -23.78 -10.94
C ARG A 42 13.39 -24.82 -10.82
N VAL A 43 14.40 -24.55 -10.00
CA VAL A 43 15.49 -25.49 -9.74
C VAL A 43 14.98 -26.71 -9.01
N GLU A 44 14.13 -26.54 -8.00
CA GLU A 44 13.49 -27.64 -7.25
C GLU A 44 12.66 -28.54 -8.17
N ILE A 45 11.83 -27.94 -9.03
CA ILE A 45 11.03 -28.69 -10.01
C ILE A 45 11.91 -29.47 -11.00
N TYR A 46 12.99 -28.85 -11.49
CA TYR A 46 13.94 -29.54 -12.38
C TYR A 46 14.66 -30.70 -11.68
N GLY A 47 14.90 -30.57 -10.37
CA GLY A 47 15.43 -31.63 -9.51
C GLY A 47 14.44 -32.76 -9.20
N GLY A 48 13.22 -32.71 -9.73
CA GLY A 48 12.20 -33.75 -9.56
C GLY A 48 11.21 -33.51 -8.43
N LEU A 49 11.25 -32.34 -7.76
CA LEU A 49 10.25 -32.00 -6.75
C LEU A 49 8.89 -31.73 -7.42
N ASP A 50 7.80 -32.14 -6.77
CA ASP A 50 6.46 -31.84 -7.24
C ASP A 50 6.21 -30.32 -7.30
N ARG A 51 5.40 -29.88 -8.26
CA ARG A 51 5.14 -28.44 -8.48
C ARG A 51 4.42 -27.79 -7.31
N GLU A 52 3.46 -28.48 -6.70
CA GLU A 52 2.73 -27.94 -5.55
C GLU A 52 3.64 -27.85 -4.33
N GLU A 53 4.53 -28.83 -4.16
CA GLU A 53 5.53 -28.81 -3.09
C GLU A 53 6.56 -27.68 -3.26
N ALA A 54 7.14 -27.52 -4.45
CA ALA A 54 8.04 -26.40 -4.76
C ALA A 54 7.33 -25.04 -4.58
N ARG A 55 6.04 -24.97 -4.93
CA ARG A 55 5.22 -23.78 -4.74
C ARG A 55 5.04 -23.45 -3.25
N ARG A 56 4.73 -24.45 -2.43
CA ARG A 56 4.64 -24.29 -0.95
C ARG A 56 5.96 -23.83 -0.36
N ASN A 57 7.09 -24.38 -0.80
CA ASN A 57 8.42 -23.94 -0.38
C ASN A 57 8.66 -22.47 -0.71
N LEU A 58 8.35 -22.04 -1.94
CA LEU A 58 8.46 -20.63 -2.34
C LEU A 58 7.63 -19.72 -1.45
N VAL A 59 6.36 -20.05 -1.22
CA VAL A 59 5.45 -19.23 -0.42
C VAL A 59 5.87 -19.20 1.04
N GLY A 60 6.28 -20.34 1.62
CA GLY A 60 6.80 -20.43 2.99
C GLY A 60 8.06 -19.58 3.19
N ASN A 61 9.03 -19.69 2.28
CA ASN A 61 10.26 -18.89 2.31
C ASN A 61 9.98 -17.39 2.15
N TRP A 62 9.00 -17.04 1.31
CA TRP A 62 8.58 -15.66 1.13
C TRP A 62 7.91 -15.11 2.39
N GLN A 63 6.98 -15.87 2.99
CA GLN A 63 6.32 -15.50 4.23
C GLN A 63 7.31 -15.33 5.38
N TRP A 64 8.27 -16.25 5.52
CA TRP A 64 9.31 -16.17 6.55
C TRP A 64 10.14 -14.88 6.40
N SER A 65 10.61 -14.60 5.18
CA SER A 65 11.37 -13.39 4.88
C SER A 65 10.55 -12.12 5.11
N TRP A 66 9.25 -12.17 4.83
CA TRP A 66 8.33 -11.06 5.02
C TRP A 66 8.08 -10.76 6.50
N SER A 67 7.82 -11.80 7.30
CA SER A 67 7.60 -11.69 8.74
C SER A 67 8.85 -11.20 9.49
N ALA A 68 10.05 -11.52 9.00
CA ALA A 68 11.31 -11.09 9.60
C ALA A 68 11.70 -9.62 9.28
N ASP A 69 11.05 -8.96 8.32
CA ASP A 69 11.45 -7.62 7.88
C ASP A 69 10.95 -6.51 8.83
N VAL A 70 11.86 -5.99 9.65
CA VAL A 70 11.58 -4.92 10.62
C VAL A 70 11.36 -3.53 9.99
N LYS A 71 11.67 -3.32 8.70
CA LYS A 71 11.59 -1.97 8.09
C LYS A 71 10.25 -1.69 7.40
N ARG A 72 9.47 -2.73 7.05
CA ARG A 72 8.19 -2.57 6.32
C ARG A 72 6.98 -2.87 7.21
N ARG A 73 7.07 -2.54 8.50
CA ARG A 73 6.02 -2.85 9.49
C ARG A 73 4.64 -2.32 9.11
N TRP A 74 4.55 -1.17 8.45
CA TRP A 74 3.29 -0.64 7.95
C TRP A 74 2.63 -1.58 6.92
N THR A 75 3.31 -1.86 5.81
CA THR A 75 2.80 -2.77 4.77
C THR A 75 2.55 -4.17 5.31
N HIS A 76 3.41 -4.66 6.22
CA HIS A 76 3.22 -5.95 6.87
C HIS A 76 1.99 -5.98 7.79
N ARG A 77 1.69 -4.88 8.50
CA ARG A 77 0.49 -4.79 9.36
C ARG A 77 -0.79 -4.91 8.53
N LEU A 78 -0.80 -4.34 7.32
CA LEU A 78 -1.91 -4.47 6.38
C LEU A 78 -1.93 -5.85 5.68
N ILE A 79 -0.79 -6.33 5.20
CA ILE A 79 -0.68 -7.60 4.45
C ILE A 79 0.24 -8.57 5.22
N PRO A 80 -0.22 -9.17 6.34
CA PRO A 80 0.62 -10.07 7.12
C PRO A 80 0.78 -11.44 6.47
N ASN A 81 -0.25 -11.91 5.76
CA ASN A 81 -0.27 -13.22 5.10
C ASN A 81 -0.10 -13.05 3.58
N VAL A 82 1.06 -13.48 3.08
CA VAL A 82 1.44 -13.40 1.66
C VAL A 82 0.58 -14.34 0.82
N GLU A 83 0.32 -15.56 1.30
CA GLU A 83 -0.46 -16.57 0.57
C GLU A 83 -1.90 -16.12 0.34
N ALA A 84 -2.56 -15.64 1.39
CA ALA A 84 -3.91 -15.09 1.31
C ALA A 84 -3.97 -13.91 0.33
N TRP A 85 -2.96 -13.04 0.36
CA TRP A 85 -2.88 -11.89 -0.53
C TRP A 85 -2.72 -12.27 -1.99
N ILE A 86 -1.81 -13.18 -2.32
CA ILE A 86 -1.55 -13.58 -3.73
C ILE A 86 -2.62 -14.50 -4.29
N SER A 87 -3.38 -15.19 -3.44
CA SER A 87 -4.47 -16.08 -3.83
C SER A 87 -5.80 -15.34 -4.08
N ARG A 88 -5.81 -14.01 -3.93
CA ARG A 88 -7.00 -13.19 -4.17
C ARG A 88 -7.51 -13.35 -5.59
N LYS A 89 -8.84 -13.41 -5.75
CA LYS A 89 -9.53 -13.51 -7.04
C LYS A 89 -10.21 -12.20 -7.46
N HIS A 90 -9.85 -11.11 -6.78
CA HIS A 90 -10.46 -9.79 -6.95
C HIS A 90 -9.57 -8.87 -7.77
N ASP A 91 -9.95 -7.60 -7.86
CA ASP A 91 -9.32 -6.63 -8.74
C ASP A 91 -7.84 -6.35 -8.36
N ASP A 92 -7.06 -5.81 -9.29
CA ASP A 92 -5.65 -5.47 -9.08
C ASP A 92 -5.46 -4.24 -8.16
N VAL A 93 -4.23 -4.05 -7.69
CA VAL A 93 -3.88 -2.88 -6.87
C VAL A 93 -3.56 -1.70 -7.78
N GLY A 94 -4.42 -0.67 -7.73
CA GLY A 94 -4.19 0.61 -8.41
C GLY A 94 -3.17 1.52 -7.70
N HIS A 95 -2.86 2.65 -8.33
CA HIS A 95 -1.87 3.62 -7.84
C HIS A 95 -2.15 4.08 -6.40
N ARG A 96 -3.39 4.52 -6.11
CA ARG A 96 -3.76 5.10 -4.81
C ARG A 96 -3.85 4.05 -3.71
N LEU A 97 -4.38 2.87 -4.01
CA LEU A 97 -4.32 1.74 -3.09
C LEU A 97 -2.86 1.34 -2.79
N CYS A 98 -2.00 1.34 -3.80
CA CYS A 98 -0.57 1.10 -3.58
C CYS A 98 0.05 2.16 -2.66
N GLN A 99 -0.33 3.43 -2.78
CA GLN A 99 0.17 4.48 -1.87
C GLN A 99 -0.18 4.16 -0.42
N VAL A 100 -1.45 3.85 -0.14
CA VAL A 100 -1.93 3.48 1.20
C VAL A 100 -1.22 2.24 1.72
N LEU A 101 -1.17 1.15 0.94
CA LEU A 101 -0.56 -0.12 1.36
C LEU A 101 0.94 0.01 1.66
N THR A 102 1.62 0.92 0.96
CA THR A 102 3.06 1.12 1.13
C THR A 102 3.42 2.25 2.09
N GLY A 103 2.46 3.11 2.45
CA GLY A 103 2.71 4.32 3.23
C GLY A 103 3.57 5.35 2.49
N HIS A 104 3.59 5.28 1.16
CA HIS A 104 4.35 6.18 0.29
C HIS A 104 3.41 6.95 -0.62
N GLY A 105 3.62 8.25 -0.76
CA GLY A 105 2.81 9.09 -1.65
C GLY A 105 2.53 10.44 -1.03
N SER A 106 1.31 10.93 -1.22
CA SER A 106 0.80 12.21 -0.70
C SER A 106 0.53 12.16 0.82
N PHE A 107 1.59 11.91 1.58
CA PHE A 107 1.64 11.87 3.04
C PHE A 107 2.80 12.73 3.55
N ASP A 108 2.50 13.87 4.14
CA ASP A 108 3.48 14.91 4.46
C ASP A 108 4.40 14.50 5.60
N GLY A 109 3.95 13.63 6.53
CA GLY A 109 4.82 13.07 7.57
C GLY A 109 6.00 12.28 6.99
N TYR A 110 5.79 11.57 5.87
CA TYR A 110 6.89 10.91 5.16
C TYR A 110 7.80 11.93 4.48
N LEU A 111 7.24 12.92 3.78
CA LEU A 111 8.02 13.93 3.06
C LEU A 111 8.86 14.81 4.00
N TYR A 112 8.30 15.18 5.15
CA TYR A 112 8.99 15.89 6.23
C TYR A 112 10.18 15.10 6.77
N LYS A 113 9.98 13.80 7.06
CA LYS A 113 11.07 12.90 7.51
C LYS A 113 12.25 12.86 6.53
N TRP A 114 11.98 13.04 5.23
CA TRP A 114 13.00 13.10 4.17
C TRP A 114 13.38 14.53 3.77
N LYS A 115 13.02 15.53 4.58
CA LYS A 115 13.35 16.96 4.38
C LYS A 115 12.89 17.52 3.03
N ARG A 116 11.75 17.02 2.51
CA ARG A 116 11.12 17.49 1.27
C ARG A 116 9.99 18.48 1.50
N LYS A 117 9.44 18.53 2.71
CA LYS A 117 8.47 19.53 3.18
C LYS A 117 8.94 20.10 4.51
N SER A 118 8.52 21.32 4.81
CA SER A 118 8.85 22.05 6.05
C SER A 118 8.04 21.56 7.26
N THR A 119 6.87 20.96 7.03
CA THR A 119 6.02 20.37 8.06
C THR A 119 5.59 18.96 7.68
N GLY A 120 5.24 18.15 8.69
CA GLY A 120 4.66 16.82 8.52
C GLY A 120 3.16 16.79 8.80
N GLU A 121 2.50 17.94 8.73
CA GLU A 121 1.09 18.15 9.03
C GLU A 121 0.21 17.72 7.86
N CYS A 122 -0.96 17.16 8.19
CA CYS A 122 -1.96 16.84 7.19
C CYS A 122 -2.49 18.14 6.59
N GLN A 123 -2.35 18.32 5.28
CA GLN A 123 -2.75 19.56 4.59
C GLN A 123 -4.25 19.87 4.66
N ILE A 124 -5.06 18.92 5.14
CA ILE A 124 -6.52 19.00 5.17
C ILE A 124 -7.03 19.23 6.59
N CYS A 125 -6.49 18.55 7.61
CA CYS A 125 -6.97 18.66 8.99
C CYS A 125 -5.91 19.11 10.01
N GLY A 126 -4.66 19.35 9.59
CA GLY A 126 -3.57 19.85 10.45
C GLY A 126 -2.92 18.83 11.38
N THR A 127 -3.42 17.59 11.47
CA THR A 127 -2.83 16.56 12.37
C THR A 127 -1.41 16.18 11.96
N THR A 128 -0.53 15.98 12.94
CA THR A 128 0.86 15.50 12.76
C THR A 128 1.13 14.24 13.59
N PRO A 129 1.80 13.21 13.04
CA PRO A 129 2.30 13.12 11.66
C PRO A 129 1.21 12.70 10.67
N ASP A 130 1.24 13.29 9.49
CA ASP A 130 0.41 12.88 8.36
C ASP A 130 0.92 11.56 7.75
N THR A 131 0.21 10.48 8.05
CA THR A 131 0.54 9.12 7.64
C THR A 131 -0.60 8.49 6.86
N ALA A 132 -0.35 7.36 6.20
CA ALA A 132 -1.42 6.56 5.58
C ALA A 132 -2.45 6.06 6.61
N GLU A 133 -2.01 5.79 7.85
CA GLU A 133 -2.90 5.43 8.95
C GLU A 133 -3.85 6.57 9.28
N HIS A 134 -3.27 7.75 9.51
CA HIS A 134 -4.04 8.96 9.74
C HIS A 134 -5.02 9.23 8.61
N ALA A 135 -4.55 9.25 7.36
CA ALA A 135 -5.38 9.58 6.20
C ALA A 135 -6.58 8.65 6.04
N VAL A 136 -6.41 7.34 6.26
CA VAL A 136 -7.46 6.35 5.97
C VAL A 136 -8.34 6.02 7.17
N TYR A 137 -7.85 6.15 8.40
CA TYR A 137 -8.57 5.67 9.59
C TYR A 137 -8.91 6.77 10.61
N GLU A 138 -8.16 7.88 10.65
CA GLU A 138 -8.28 8.85 11.75
C GLU A 138 -8.77 10.22 11.27
N CYS A 139 -8.26 10.72 10.14
CA CYS A 139 -8.45 12.08 9.66
C CYS A 139 -9.93 12.49 9.58
N ASP A 140 -10.32 13.52 10.34
CA ASP A 140 -11.73 13.93 10.49
C ASP A 140 -12.38 14.34 9.17
N ALA A 141 -11.59 14.86 8.22
CA ALA A 141 -12.07 15.24 6.89
C ALA A 141 -12.74 14.08 6.12
N TRP A 142 -12.41 12.83 6.47
CA TRP A 142 -12.98 11.64 5.82
C TRP A 142 -13.97 10.88 6.69
N HIS A 143 -14.34 11.41 7.87
CA HIS A 143 -15.23 10.72 8.81
C HIS A 143 -16.54 10.26 8.14
N ALA A 144 -17.23 11.16 7.44
CA ALA A 144 -18.48 10.82 6.74
C ALA A 144 -18.29 9.70 5.70
N ALA A 145 -17.25 9.78 4.86
CA ALA A 145 -16.94 8.76 3.86
C ALA A 145 -16.58 7.41 4.49
N ARG A 146 -15.86 7.41 5.63
CA ARG A 146 -15.57 6.21 6.41
C ARG A 146 -16.83 5.63 7.02
N CYS A 147 -17.72 6.44 7.59
CA CYS A 147 -18.99 5.98 8.16
C CYS A 147 -19.85 5.28 7.10
N GLU A 148 -20.00 5.88 5.92
CA GLU A 148 -20.72 5.23 4.81
C GLU A 148 -20.06 3.91 4.40
N ALA A 149 -18.73 3.83 4.41
CA ALA A 149 -18.02 2.58 4.10
C ALA A 149 -18.26 1.53 5.20
N ASN A 150 -18.16 1.91 6.47
CA ASN A 150 -18.36 1.04 7.62
C ASN A 150 -19.79 0.47 7.68
N VAL A 151 -20.80 1.29 7.38
CA VAL A 151 -22.20 0.84 7.28
C VAL A 151 -22.36 -0.24 6.21
N TYR A 152 -21.78 -0.03 5.02
CA TYR A 152 -21.81 -1.02 3.95
C TYR A 152 -21.11 -2.33 4.35
N LEU A 153 -19.97 -2.19 5.01
CA LEU A 153 -19.11 -3.30 5.41
C LEU A 153 -19.65 -4.07 6.63
N GLY A 154 -20.61 -3.50 7.37
CA GLY A 154 -21.13 -4.05 8.61
C GLY A 154 -20.11 -4.07 9.75
N ALA A 155 -19.02 -3.30 9.64
CA ALA A 155 -17.96 -3.24 10.63
C ALA A 155 -17.20 -1.91 10.53
N THR A 156 -16.61 -1.48 11.64
CA THR A 156 -15.66 -0.36 11.66
C THR A 156 -14.36 -0.79 10.99
N LEU A 157 -13.95 -0.09 9.95
CA LEU A 157 -12.69 -0.33 9.27
C LEU A 157 -11.51 0.08 10.17
N THR A 158 -10.56 -0.84 10.37
CA THR A 158 -9.29 -0.61 11.08
C THR A 158 -8.12 -1.10 10.23
N VAL A 159 -6.90 -0.73 10.59
CA VAL A 159 -5.70 -1.20 9.89
C VAL A 159 -5.65 -2.74 9.85
N GLU A 160 -6.01 -3.38 10.95
CA GLU A 160 -5.92 -4.83 11.15
C GLU A 160 -6.94 -5.61 10.32
N ASN A 161 -8.14 -5.05 10.14
CA ASN A 161 -9.21 -5.77 9.42
C ASN A 161 -9.31 -5.39 7.94
N THR A 162 -8.74 -4.26 7.51
CA THR A 162 -8.98 -3.70 6.17
C THR A 162 -8.70 -4.70 5.06
N VAL A 163 -7.50 -5.27 5.02
CA VAL A 163 -7.12 -6.22 3.96
C VAL A 163 -7.92 -7.53 4.09
N ALA A 164 -8.18 -8.01 5.30
CA ALA A 164 -9.02 -9.19 5.50
C ALA A 164 -10.43 -8.98 4.92
N MET A 165 -11.03 -7.81 5.17
CA MET A 165 -12.32 -7.43 4.58
C MET A 165 -12.24 -7.31 3.07
N MET A 166 -11.19 -6.70 2.52
CA MET A 166 -10.98 -6.63 1.07
C MET A 166 -10.89 -8.01 0.42
N LEU A 167 -10.20 -8.95 1.06
CA LEU A 167 -10.02 -10.31 0.53
C LEU A 167 -11.29 -11.17 0.63
N SER A 168 -12.19 -10.86 1.57
CA SER A 168 -13.41 -11.66 1.82
C SER A 168 -14.32 -11.79 0.59
N ASN A 169 -14.49 -10.72 -0.19
CA ASN A 169 -15.25 -10.76 -1.44
C ASN A 169 -15.00 -9.52 -2.31
N LYS A 170 -15.37 -9.62 -3.59
CA LYS A 170 -15.15 -8.57 -4.59
C LYS A 170 -15.88 -7.26 -4.27
N LYS A 171 -17.06 -7.32 -3.64
CA LYS A 171 -17.84 -6.12 -3.31
C LYS A 171 -17.14 -5.31 -2.21
N ASN A 172 -16.64 -5.99 -1.17
CA ASN A 172 -15.87 -5.37 -0.10
C ASN A 172 -14.56 -4.76 -0.63
N TRP A 173 -13.84 -5.49 -1.49
CA TRP A 173 -12.67 -4.95 -2.19
C TRP A 173 -12.99 -3.62 -2.88
N ARG A 174 -14.04 -3.58 -3.70
CA ARG A 174 -14.44 -2.37 -4.44
C ARG A 174 -14.89 -1.25 -3.53
N ARG A 175 -15.61 -1.55 -2.44
CA ARG A 175 -16.06 -0.53 -1.49
C ARG A 175 -14.88 0.15 -0.80
N ILE A 176 -13.95 -0.64 -0.29
CA ILE A 176 -12.74 -0.14 0.39
C ILE A 176 -11.83 0.58 -0.61
N ASN A 177 -11.64 0.02 -1.80
CA ASN A 177 -10.86 0.68 -2.84
C ASN A 177 -11.49 2.02 -3.26
N GLY A 178 -12.81 2.11 -3.37
CA GLY A 178 -13.51 3.37 -3.67
C GLY A 178 -13.32 4.44 -2.58
N LEU A 179 -13.31 4.04 -1.31
CA LEU A 179 -12.95 4.95 -0.20
C LEU A 179 -11.52 5.47 -0.35
N VAL A 180 -10.56 4.57 -0.58
CA VAL A 180 -9.14 4.93 -0.76
C VAL A 180 -8.96 5.84 -1.97
N GLU A 181 -9.62 5.54 -3.09
CA GLU A 181 -9.60 6.37 -4.29
C GLU A 181 -10.12 7.80 -3.99
N LYS A 182 -11.26 7.93 -3.29
CA LYS A 182 -11.81 9.24 -2.89
C LYS A 182 -10.84 10.04 -2.01
N ILE A 183 -10.30 9.40 -0.97
CA ILE A 183 -9.36 10.04 -0.03
C ILE A 183 -8.11 10.51 -0.77
N MET A 184 -7.46 9.60 -1.50
CA MET A 184 -6.17 9.88 -2.11
C MET A 184 -6.29 10.81 -3.31
N ALA A 185 -7.37 10.73 -4.10
CA ALA A 185 -7.59 11.66 -5.22
C ALA A 185 -7.68 13.11 -4.75
N THR A 186 -8.45 13.35 -3.68
CA THR A 186 -8.58 14.70 -3.11
C THR A 186 -7.26 15.19 -2.50
N ARG A 187 -6.55 14.32 -1.77
CA ARG A 187 -5.24 14.67 -1.20
C ARG A 187 -4.22 15.05 -2.26
N GLU A 188 -4.11 14.26 -3.32
CA GLU A 188 -3.26 14.55 -4.47
C GLU A 188 -3.63 15.88 -5.14
N GLU A 189 -4.92 16.22 -5.20
CA GLU A 189 -5.37 17.49 -5.80
C GLU A 189 -5.05 18.70 -4.91
N VAL A 190 -5.20 18.56 -3.59
CA VAL A 190 -4.77 19.59 -2.63
C VAL A 190 -3.27 19.85 -2.76
N GLU A 191 -2.46 18.79 -2.83
CA GLU A 191 -1.02 18.91 -3.02
C GLU A 191 -0.68 19.59 -4.36
N ARG A 192 -1.29 19.15 -5.47
CA ARG A 192 -1.10 19.76 -6.80
C ARG A 192 -1.50 21.24 -6.85
N THR A 193 -2.56 21.61 -6.15
CA THR A 193 -3.04 23.00 -6.11
C THR A 193 -2.02 23.89 -5.38
N LYS A 194 -1.52 23.44 -4.23
CA LYS A 194 -0.48 24.16 -3.46
C LYS A 194 0.85 24.26 -4.19
N GLU A 195 1.21 23.26 -4.99
CA GLU A 195 2.41 23.32 -5.85
C GLU A 195 2.27 24.33 -7.00
N ARG A 196 1.04 24.52 -7.52
CA ARG A 196 0.75 25.48 -8.58
C ARG A 196 0.64 26.92 -8.07
N ASP A 197 0.09 27.10 -6.88
CA ASP A 197 -0.04 28.42 -6.23
C ASP A 197 0.44 28.37 -4.77
N PRO A 198 1.77 28.49 -4.55
CA PRO A 198 2.35 28.44 -3.21
C PRO A 198 1.94 29.62 -2.31
N PHE A 199 1.32 30.67 -2.86
CA PHE A 199 0.95 31.90 -2.14
C PHE A 199 -0.55 32.03 -1.90
N GLN A 200 -1.36 31.04 -2.32
CA GLN A 200 -2.81 31.05 -2.19
C GLN A 200 -3.28 31.24 -0.74
N ASP A 201 -2.59 30.61 0.22
CA ASP A 201 -2.88 30.73 1.66
C ASP A 201 -2.49 32.12 2.23
N LEU A 202 -1.57 32.85 1.58
CA LEU A 202 -1.15 34.21 1.98
C LEU A 202 -2.15 35.27 1.52
N ALA A 203 -2.83 35.03 0.39
CA ALA A 203 -3.86 35.92 -0.15
C ALA A 203 -5.20 35.82 0.61
N ALA A 204 -5.46 34.72 1.32
CA ALA A 204 -6.66 34.55 2.14
C ALA A 204 -6.57 35.22 3.53
N GLN A 205 -5.40 35.76 3.88
CA GLN A 205 -5.11 36.43 5.16
C GLN A 205 -4.93 37.96 5.03
N LEU A 206 -5.13 38.52 3.82
CA LEU A 206 -5.15 39.96 3.52
C LEU A 206 -6.56 40.40 3.14
#